data_AF-A0A9E3XQ11-F1
#
_entry.id   AF-A0A9E3XQ11-F1
#
_cell.length_a   1.000
_cell.length_b   1.000
_cell.length_c   1.000
_cell.angle_alpha   90.00
_cell.angle_beta   90.00
_cell.angle_gamma   90.00
#
_symmetry.space_group_name_H-M   'P 1'
#
loop_
_entity.id
_entity.type
_entity.pdbx_description
1 polymer ?
#
loop_
_entity_poly.entity_id
_entity_poly.type
_entity_poly.pdbx_seq_one_letter_code
_entity_poly.pdbx_strand_id
1 'polypeptide(L)'
;GRVGVTGVRSGTALGAIDARAGWALVLHAPARGHQARGINAILVRGVPAGARRLGLIRTPRSIPARGLSGQDMDRDGIVNAFDVDDDGDLQLDNVDASVRGAARRGSSARSMPTPRERQVRIFSNLKLALEDSLNANAGSSAMSRSAVNDALTSAQTLAISVVPGDEVELDCGGLTYCSSGGTGTALEASSSGGTSFPDDFDSDGDGMGTITAGPTGDFQLLTGATFDRLDAGDTFIERVTAGSRTLAAPGMLAYAFTSTPAVTAWSDDAGASTTSVSYPVDASTPGTTSNPAEVEAGSDGHVVLTFTLWRPQRPRIAPVEARWVDIGGLGYSVDVPNAPGGTGSGPGICAGSSLSESDPSLVAAGDQLRDRAPDRAASASHTITFTVDMTDCLGTTSWDVGETLSFDLQARTRDGDNAAQKLTFVRTA
;
A
#
# COMPACT_ATOMS: atom_id res chain seq x y z
N GLY A 1 -17.25 -12.37 23.15
CA GLY A 1 -16.41 -12.09 24.32
C GLY A 1 -17.20 -11.41 25.42
N ARG A 2 -16.57 -11.05 26.54
CA ARG A 2 -17.15 -10.10 27.52
C ARG A 2 -16.81 -8.68 27.07
N VAL A 3 -17.61 -7.67 27.38
CA VAL A 3 -17.26 -6.28 27.08
C VAL A 3 -16.43 -5.69 28.23
N GLY A 4 -15.28 -5.08 27.92
CA GLY A 4 -14.42 -4.39 28.88
C GLY A 4 -14.30 -2.91 28.58
N VAL A 5 -14.03 -2.08 29.60
CA VAL A 5 -13.76 -0.64 29.40
C VAL A 5 -12.29 -0.47 29.01
N THR A 6 -12.05 0.14 27.85
CA THR A 6 -10.71 0.35 27.30
C THR A 6 -10.29 1.82 27.33
N GLY A 7 -11.25 2.76 27.44
CA GLY A 7 -10.93 4.19 27.48
C GLY A 7 -10.77 4.78 28.88
N VAL A 8 -9.95 5.83 28.96
CA VAL A 8 -9.82 6.73 30.12
C VAL A 8 -10.09 8.18 29.72
N ARG A 9 -10.47 9.02 30.68
CA ARG A 9 -10.64 10.47 30.43
C ARG A 9 -9.28 11.11 30.19
N SER A 10 -9.23 12.10 29.31
CA SER A 10 -8.02 12.90 29.07
C SER A 10 -7.44 13.46 30.38
N GLY A 11 -6.12 13.47 30.49
CA GLY A 11 -5.39 13.88 31.69
C GLY A 11 -5.35 12.85 32.83
N THR A 12 -5.94 11.66 32.64
CA THR A 12 -5.86 10.59 33.64
C THR A 12 -4.48 9.95 33.64
N ALA A 13 -3.80 9.97 34.79
CA ALA A 13 -2.59 9.18 34.99
C ALA A 13 -2.94 7.68 35.03
N LEU A 14 -2.39 6.90 34.10
CA LEU A 14 -2.59 5.46 34.05
C LEU A 14 -1.77 4.72 35.11
N GLY A 15 -0.66 5.30 35.57
CA GLY A 15 0.26 4.62 36.50
C GLY A 15 1.03 3.50 35.80
N ALA A 16 1.33 2.43 36.53
CA ALA A 16 2.11 1.32 36.00
C ALA A 16 1.31 0.50 34.98
N ILE A 17 1.94 0.27 33.83
CA ILE A 17 1.38 -0.47 32.70
C ILE A 17 2.20 -1.76 32.52
N ASP A 18 1.51 -2.89 32.50
CA ASP A 18 2.05 -4.20 32.12
C ASP A 18 1.88 -4.38 30.61
N ALA A 19 2.93 -4.06 29.87
CA ALA A 19 2.99 -4.23 28.42
C ALA A 19 3.16 -5.72 28.09
N ARG A 20 2.30 -6.22 27.19
CA ARG A 20 2.28 -7.60 26.73
C ARG A 20 2.43 -7.62 25.22
N ALA A 21 2.67 -8.81 24.65
CA ALA A 21 2.73 -8.95 23.20
C ALA A 21 1.37 -8.54 22.57
N GLY A 22 1.34 -7.36 21.94
CA GLY A 22 0.20 -6.80 21.20
C GLY A 22 -0.93 -6.17 22.02
N TRP A 23 -0.77 -5.95 23.34
CA TRP A 23 -1.75 -5.26 24.19
C TRP A 23 -1.13 -4.91 25.55
N ALA A 24 -1.81 -4.11 26.37
CA ALA A 24 -1.33 -3.76 27.70
C ALA A 24 -2.44 -3.74 28.75
N LEU A 25 -2.05 -3.87 30.02
CA LEU A 25 -2.93 -3.72 31.18
C LEU A 25 -2.44 -2.60 32.08
N VAL A 26 -3.37 -1.79 32.57
CA VAL A 26 -3.09 -0.96 33.73
C VAL A 26 -3.13 -1.86 34.97
N LEU A 27 -2.04 -1.90 35.74
CA LEU A 27 -1.94 -2.77 36.92
C LEU A 27 -2.97 -2.41 38.00
N HIS A 28 -3.36 -1.14 38.07
CA HIS A 28 -4.41 -0.65 38.94
C HIS A 28 -5.46 0.10 38.11
N ALA A 29 -6.65 -0.49 38.00
CA ALA A 29 -7.73 0.12 37.25
C ALA A 29 -7.98 1.56 37.75
N PRO A 30 -8.03 2.56 36.86
CA PRO A 30 -8.35 3.93 37.24
C PRO A 30 -9.66 3.98 38.00
N ALA A 31 -9.79 4.91 38.96
CA ALA A 31 -11.03 5.06 39.71
C ALA A 31 -12.21 5.27 38.75
N ARG A 32 -13.40 4.80 39.13
CA ARG A 32 -14.59 4.73 38.24
C ARG A 32 -14.92 6.06 37.53
N GLY A 33 -14.62 7.20 38.14
CA GLY A 33 -14.83 8.53 37.56
C GLY A 33 -13.89 8.88 36.39
N HIS A 34 -12.69 8.29 36.37
CA HIS A 34 -11.68 8.49 35.32
C HIS A 34 -11.81 7.52 34.14
N GLN A 35 -12.61 6.47 34.30
CA GLN A 35 -12.90 5.53 33.21
C GLN A 35 -13.86 6.16 32.20
N ALA A 36 -13.52 6.09 30.91
CA ALA A 36 -14.40 6.50 29.83
C ALA A 36 -15.30 5.32 29.43
N ARG A 37 -16.34 5.06 30.23
CA ARG A 37 -17.22 3.88 30.09
C ARG A 37 -17.92 3.71 28.73
N GLY A 38 -17.98 4.77 27.93
CA GLY A 38 -18.50 4.74 26.56
C GLY A 38 -17.52 4.09 25.56
N ILE A 39 -16.24 3.99 25.91
CA ILE A 39 -15.18 3.40 25.09
C ILE A 39 -14.92 1.98 25.63
N ASN A 40 -15.35 0.99 24.85
CA ASN A 40 -15.34 -0.40 25.27
C ASN A 40 -15.02 -1.34 24.11
N ALA A 41 -14.42 -2.47 24.47
CA ALA A 41 -14.00 -3.50 23.54
C ALA A 41 -14.52 -4.88 23.94
N ILE A 42 -14.63 -5.77 22.97
CA ILE A 42 -14.87 -7.19 23.13
C ILE A 42 -13.57 -7.82 23.62
N LEU A 43 -13.66 -8.47 24.77
CA LEU A 43 -12.57 -9.23 25.38
C LEU A 43 -12.77 -10.73 25.19
N VAL A 44 -11.75 -11.40 24.68
CA VAL A 44 -11.64 -12.87 24.61
C VAL A 44 -10.61 -13.30 25.65
N ARG A 45 -11.07 -14.03 26.67
CA ARG A 45 -10.22 -14.45 27.82
C ARG A 45 -9.47 -13.29 28.50
N GLY A 46 -10.10 -12.10 28.55
CA GLY A 46 -9.52 -10.90 29.17
C GLY A 46 -8.59 -10.09 28.28
N VAL A 47 -8.39 -10.50 27.03
CA VAL A 47 -7.57 -9.81 26.02
C VAL A 47 -8.50 -9.13 25.01
N PRO A 48 -8.23 -7.88 24.56
CA PRO A 48 -8.93 -7.29 23.43
C PRO A 48 -8.97 -8.24 22.22
N ALA A 49 -10.11 -8.34 21.55
CA ALA A 49 -10.33 -9.35 20.53
C ALA A 49 -9.43 -9.14 19.30
N GLY A 50 -9.15 -7.88 18.93
CA GLY A 50 -8.27 -7.52 17.82
C GLY A 50 -6.78 -7.55 18.14
N ALA A 51 -6.41 -7.59 19.43
CA ALA A 51 -5.02 -7.62 19.84
C ALA A 51 -4.25 -8.77 19.17
N ARG A 52 -3.05 -8.47 18.67
CA ARG A 52 -2.17 -9.39 17.89
C ARG A 52 -2.69 -9.75 16.49
N ARG A 53 -3.77 -9.13 16.05
CA ARG A 53 -4.37 -9.31 14.72
C ARG A 53 -4.51 -7.99 13.98
N LEU A 54 -4.00 -6.90 14.57
CA LEU A 54 -4.16 -5.53 14.08
C LEU A 54 -5.63 -5.14 13.87
N GLY A 55 -6.55 -5.87 14.50
CA GLY A 55 -7.99 -5.63 14.41
C GLY A 55 -8.70 -6.35 13.28
N LEU A 56 -7.96 -7.09 12.44
CA LEU A 56 -8.53 -7.98 11.43
C LEU A 56 -9.27 -9.17 12.06
N ILE A 57 -10.50 -8.94 12.51
CA ILE A 57 -11.37 -9.91 13.16
C ILE A 57 -12.82 -9.70 12.74
N ARG A 58 -13.55 -10.81 12.66
CA ARG A 58 -14.99 -10.71 12.44
C ARG A 58 -15.70 -10.24 13.70
N THR A 59 -16.39 -9.11 13.63
CA THR A 59 -17.25 -8.65 14.73
C THR A 59 -18.74 -8.75 14.39
N PRO A 60 -19.64 -8.85 15.39
CA PRO A 60 -21.07 -9.02 15.15
C PRO A 60 -21.79 -7.75 14.66
N ARG A 61 -21.10 -6.61 14.61
CA ARG A 61 -21.67 -5.31 14.25
C ARG A 61 -20.69 -4.58 13.32
N SER A 62 -20.78 -4.82 12.01
CA SER A 62 -20.26 -3.86 11.04
C SER A 62 -21.07 -2.58 11.17
N ILE A 63 -20.40 -1.52 11.63
CA ILE A 63 -20.95 -0.18 11.73
C ILE A 63 -20.31 0.61 10.59
N PRO A 64 -21.06 1.34 9.75
CA PRO A 64 -20.48 2.05 8.60
C PRO A 64 -19.39 3.02 9.03
N ALA A 65 -18.17 2.84 8.51
CA ALA A 65 -16.97 3.63 8.83
C ALA A 65 -17.22 5.15 8.74
N ARG A 66 -17.45 5.76 9.91
CA ARG A 66 -17.54 7.22 10.10
C ARG A 66 -16.77 7.66 11.34
N GLY A 67 -15.92 6.77 11.85
CA GLY A 67 -15.16 6.92 13.07
C GLY A 67 -14.16 8.06 12.99
N LEU A 68 -13.79 8.59 14.14
CA LEU A 68 -12.62 9.45 14.28
C LEU A 68 -11.45 8.54 14.66
N SER A 69 -10.22 8.96 14.38
CA SER A 69 -8.98 8.19 14.66
C SER A 69 -8.87 7.60 16.07
N GLY A 70 -9.47 8.24 17.08
CA GLY A 70 -9.48 7.76 18.47
C GLY A 70 -10.70 6.93 18.89
N GLN A 71 -11.56 6.52 17.94
CA GLN A 71 -12.68 5.62 18.20
C GLN A 71 -12.26 4.17 17.97
N ASP A 72 -13.11 3.22 18.36
CA ASP A 72 -12.98 1.77 18.18
C ASP A 72 -14.40 1.31 17.77
N MET A 73 -14.60 1.19 16.46
CA MET A 73 -15.93 1.13 15.85
C MET A 73 -16.55 -0.26 15.95
N ASP A 74 -15.76 -1.28 15.62
CA ASP A 74 -16.16 -2.68 15.62
C ASP A 74 -16.02 -3.32 17.04
N ARG A 75 -15.38 -2.59 17.96
CA ARG A 75 -15.15 -2.95 19.37
C ARG A 75 -14.18 -4.10 19.52
N ASP A 76 -13.18 -4.21 18.67
CA ASP A 76 -12.11 -5.19 18.80
C ASP A 76 -11.08 -4.81 19.89
N GLY A 77 -11.07 -3.54 20.31
CA GLY A 77 -10.17 -2.94 21.28
C GLY A 77 -8.90 -2.31 20.72
N ILE A 78 -8.87 -2.07 19.41
CA ILE A 78 -7.90 -1.24 18.71
C ILE A 78 -8.63 0.03 18.26
N VAL A 79 -7.92 1.15 18.22
CA VAL A 79 -8.53 2.40 17.77
C VAL A 79 -8.30 2.56 16.28
N ASN A 80 -9.25 3.18 15.58
CA ASN A 80 -9.26 3.29 14.11
C ASN A 80 -7.96 3.84 13.48
N ALA A 81 -7.14 4.59 14.21
CA ALA A 81 -5.82 5.02 13.72
C ALA A 81 -4.80 3.87 13.53
N PHE A 82 -5.02 2.75 14.22
CA PHE A 82 -4.13 1.59 14.32
C PHE A 82 -4.87 0.26 14.06
N ASP A 83 -6.11 0.34 13.60
CA ASP A 83 -6.91 -0.80 13.19
C ASP A 83 -6.76 -0.97 11.68
N VAL A 84 -6.70 -2.20 11.19
CA VAL A 84 -6.70 -2.50 9.75
C VAL A 84 -8.06 -2.88 9.22
N ASP A 85 -9.07 -3.08 10.08
CA ASP A 85 -10.43 -3.52 9.74
C ASP A 85 -11.44 -2.80 10.66
N ASP A 86 -11.66 -1.51 10.39
CA ASP A 86 -12.44 -0.59 11.23
C ASP A 86 -13.90 -1.02 11.44
N ASP A 87 -14.44 -1.93 10.61
CA ASP A 87 -15.81 -2.39 10.67
C ASP A 87 -15.98 -3.89 10.95
N GLY A 88 -14.86 -4.62 11.08
CA GLY A 88 -14.82 -6.02 11.49
C GLY A 88 -15.42 -6.99 10.46
N ASP A 89 -15.32 -6.69 9.17
CA ASP A 89 -15.85 -7.52 8.07
C ASP A 89 -14.82 -8.51 7.50
N LEU A 90 -13.55 -8.39 7.92
CA LEU A 90 -12.35 -9.09 7.44
C LEU A 90 -11.76 -8.59 6.11
N GLN A 91 -12.12 -7.39 5.67
CA GLN A 91 -11.45 -6.68 4.59
C GLN A 91 -10.57 -5.59 5.19
N LEU A 92 -9.36 -5.46 4.66
CA LEU A 92 -8.48 -4.38 5.11
C LEU A 92 -9.05 -3.03 4.67
N ASP A 93 -8.98 -2.02 5.53
CA ASP A 93 -9.57 -0.69 5.28
C ASP A 93 -9.11 -0.06 3.96
N ASN A 94 -7.86 -0.31 3.56
CA ASN A 94 -7.32 0.22 2.30
C ASN A 94 -7.93 -0.45 1.06
N VAL A 95 -8.41 -1.69 1.17
CA VAL A 95 -9.16 -2.37 0.11
C VAL A 95 -10.66 -2.35 0.34
N ASP A 96 -11.18 -1.92 1.49
CA ASP A 96 -12.62 -1.94 1.70
C ASP A 96 -13.36 -0.77 1.01
N ALA A 97 -14.38 -1.10 0.23
CA ALA A 97 -15.24 -0.11 -0.42
C ALA A 97 -16.32 0.46 0.52
N SER A 98 -16.64 -0.23 1.64
CA SER A 98 -17.58 0.23 2.67
C SER A 98 -17.02 1.41 3.44
N VAL A 99 -15.69 1.43 3.62
CA VAL A 99 -14.95 2.58 4.16
C VAL A 99 -15.03 3.76 3.20
N ARG A 100 -15.88 4.74 3.55
CA ARG A 100 -15.94 6.01 2.82
C ARG A 100 -14.74 6.88 3.21
N GLY A 101 -13.63 6.71 2.49
CA GLY A 101 -12.49 7.63 2.55
C GLY A 101 -12.93 9.10 2.43
N ALA A 102 -12.41 9.94 3.33
CA ALA A 102 -12.63 11.37 3.35
C ALA A 102 -12.14 12.01 2.03
N ALA A 103 -12.93 12.95 1.50
CA ALA A 103 -12.60 13.70 0.30
C ALA A 103 -11.19 14.33 0.40
N ARG A 104 -10.42 14.27 -0.71
CA ARG A 104 -9.24 15.13 -0.93
C ARG A 104 -9.60 16.57 -0.56
N ARG A 105 -8.87 17.18 0.37
CA ARG A 105 -9.14 18.54 0.85
C ARG A 105 -7.96 19.46 0.57
N GLY A 106 -8.29 20.62 0.01
CA GLY A 106 -7.35 21.71 -0.22
C GLY A 106 -6.80 22.25 1.10
N SER A 107 -5.52 22.61 1.07
CA SER A 107 -4.75 23.13 2.18
C SER A 107 -5.18 24.56 2.56
N SER A 108 -5.44 24.77 3.85
CA SER A 108 -5.37 26.09 4.47
C SER A 108 -4.44 25.97 5.66
N ALA A 109 -3.19 26.39 5.50
CA ALA A 109 -2.09 26.28 6.46
C ALA A 109 -2.24 27.17 7.71
N ARG A 110 -3.46 27.60 8.09
CA ARG A 110 -3.69 28.55 9.20
C ARG A 110 -4.68 28.06 10.24
N SER A 111 -5.13 26.82 10.18
CA SER A 111 -6.10 26.27 11.15
C SER A 111 -5.68 24.88 11.58
N MET A 112 -5.79 24.64 12.89
CA MET A 112 -5.55 23.32 13.47
C MET A 112 -6.41 22.26 12.76
N PRO A 113 -5.84 21.12 12.34
CA PRO A 113 -6.60 20.07 11.69
C PRO A 113 -7.75 19.58 12.58
N THR A 114 -8.91 19.37 11.95
CA THR A 114 -10.06 18.75 12.62
C THR A 114 -9.72 17.32 13.05
N PRO A 115 -10.42 16.71 14.01
CA PRO A 115 -10.16 15.31 14.40
C PRO A 115 -10.21 14.29 13.25
N ARG A 116 -10.92 14.60 12.15
CA ARG A 116 -10.94 13.79 10.93
C ARG A 116 -9.71 13.98 10.04
N GLU A 117 -9.05 15.12 10.15
CA GLU A 117 -7.84 15.47 9.38
C GLU A 117 -6.55 15.07 10.13
N ARG A 118 -6.67 14.38 11.29
CA ARG A 118 -5.55 13.93 12.13
C ARG A 118 -5.24 12.44 12.00
N GLN A 119 -5.72 11.80 10.94
CA GLN A 119 -5.34 10.42 10.63
C GLN A 119 -4.30 10.46 9.53
N VAL A 120 -3.08 10.04 9.88
CA VAL A 120 -2.00 9.87 8.91
C VAL A 120 -2.26 8.58 8.15
N ARG A 121 -2.22 8.66 6.82
CA ARG A 121 -2.31 7.49 5.95
C ARG A 121 -0.93 7.19 5.41
N ILE A 122 -0.54 5.91 5.51
CA ILE A 122 0.74 5.42 5.04
C ILE A 122 0.44 4.36 3.98
N PHE A 123 0.97 4.57 2.79
CA PHE A 123 0.76 3.69 1.65
C PHE A 123 2.05 2.97 1.29
N SER A 124 1.99 1.65 1.20
CA SER A 124 3.10 0.83 0.73
C SER A 124 3.18 0.86 -0.78
N ASN A 125 4.37 1.13 -1.33
CA ASN A 125 4.62 1.07 -2.75
C ASN A 125 5.82 0.16 -3.07
N LEU A 126 5.63 -0.78 -4.00
CA LEU A 126 6.70 -1.66 -4.48
C LEU A 126 6.62 -1.76 -6.00
N LYS A 127 7.65 -1.29 -6.69
CA LYS A 127 7.72 -1.34 -8.14
C LYS A 127 8.99 -2.06 -8.58
N LEU A 128 8.82 -3.13 -9.35
CA LEU A 128 9.93 -3.96 -9.84
C LEU A 128 9.83 -4.13 -11.35
N ALA A 129 10.98 -4.26 -12.02
CA ALA A 129 11.01 -4.73 -13.40
C ALA A 129 10.62 -6.22 -13.47
N LEU A 130 10.25 -6.72 -14.66
CA LEU A 130 9.89 -8.12 -14.85
C LEU A 130 10.98 -9.08 -14.34
N GLU A 131 12.24 -8.77 -14.66
CA GLU A 131 13.44 -9.51 -14.26
C GLU A 131 13.68 -9.57 -12.74
N ASP A 132 13.22 -8.55 -12.00
CA ASP A 132 13.38 -8.44 -10.55
C ASP A 132 12.11 -8.84 -9.78
N SER A 133 11.02 -9.07 -10.50
CA SER A 133 9.70 -9.27 -9.93
C SER A 133 9.64 -10.55 -9.09
N LEU A 134 9.10 -10.43 -7.89
CA LEU A 134 8.91 -11.52 -6.95
C LEU A 134 7.44 -11.89 -6.85
N ASN A 135 7.13 -13.16 -6.59
CA ASN A 135 5.77 -13.61 -6.26
C ASN A 135 5.80 -14.96 -5.54
N ALA A 136 5.00 -15.13 -4.48
CA ALA A 136 4.96 -16.37 -3.71
C ALA A 136 4.47 -17.58 -4.49
N ASN A 137 3.66 -17.36 -5.52
CA ASN A 137 3.10 -18.41 -6.34
C ASN A 137 4.12 -19.03 -7.31
N ALA A 138 5.26 -18.37 -7.53
CA ALA A 138 6.42 -18.90 -8.25
C ALA A 138 7.22 -19.95 -7.46
N GLY A 139 6.92 -20.13 -6.17
CA GLY A 139 7.62 -21.05 -5.28
C GLY A 139 8.74 -20.39 -4.47
N SER A 140 9.36 -21.18 -3.59
CA SER A 140 10.26 -20.67 -2.54
C SER A 140 11.59 -20.09 -3.04
N SER A 141 12.05 -20.49 -4.23
CA SER A 141 13.26 -19.93 -4.84
C SER A 141 13.06 -18.49 -5.27
N ALA A 142 11.89 -18.17 -5.85
CA ALA A 142 11.52 -16.81 -6.24
C ALA A 142 11.28 -15.91 -5.01
N MET A 143 10.77 -16.45 -3.90
CA MET A 143 10.62 -15.72 -2.62
C MET A 143 11.73 -16.06 -1.62
N SER A 144 12.99 -16.15 -2.06
CA SER A 144 14.12 -16.32 -1.16
C SER A 144 14.26 -15.07 -0.26
N ARG A 145 14.79 -15.24 0.96
CA ARG A 145 14.99 -14.11 1.88
C ARG A 145 15.88 -13.02 1.28
N SER A 146 16.94 -13.41 0.55
CA SER A 146 17.84 -12.46 -0.10
C SER A 146 17.07 -11.64 -1.14
N ALA A 147 16.39 -12.31 -2.08
CA ALA A 147 15.65 -11.64 -3.14
C ALA A 147 14.62 -10.65 -2.58
N VAL A 148 13.86 -11.05 -1.56
CA VAL A 148 12.90 -10.15 -0.90
C VAL A 148 13.60 -8.97 -0.23
N ASN A 149 14.73 -9.18 0.45
CA ASN A 149 15.49 -8.08 1.04
C ASN A 149 16.07 -7.14 -0.03
N ASP A 150 16.56 -7.68 -1.14
CA ASP A 150 17.12 -6.88 -2.24
C ASP A 150 16.03 -6.01 -2.88
N ALA A 151 14.84 -6.57 -3.12
CA ALA A 151 13.69 -5.81 -3.61
C ALA A 151 13.21 -4.75 -2.61
N LEU A 152 13.06 -5.09 -1.33
CA LEU A 152 12.57 -4.14 -0.32
C LEU A 152 13.57 -3.00 -0.08
N THR A 153 14.85 -3.31 0.07
CA THR A 153 15.87 -2.29 0.35
C THR A 153 16.06 -1.32 -0.81
N SER A 154 15.88 -1.77 -2.06
CA SER A 154 16.10 -0.93 -3.25
C SER A 154 14.85 -0.22 -3.77
N ALA A 155 13.65 -0.79 -3.58
CA ALA A 155 12.45 -0.33 -4.27
C ALA A 155 11.22 -0.11 -3.38
N GLN A 156 11.23 -0.51 -2.10
CA GLN A 156 10.08 -0.30 -1.22
C GLN A 156 10.03 1.14 -0.71
N THR A 157 9.03 1.88 -1.17
CA THR A 157 8.74 3.22 -0.66
C THR A 157 7.46 3.24 0.17
N LEU A 158 7.35 4.25 1.03
CA LEU A 158 6.14 4.63 1.73
C LEU A 158 5.73 6.02 1.26
N ALA A 159 4.47 6.18 0.88
CA ALA A 159 3.85 7.49 0.70
C ALA A 159 3.07 7.83 1.97
N ILE A 160 3.51 8.86 2.69
CA ILE A 160 2.97 9.26 3.99
C ILE A 160 2.20 10.56 3.81
N SER A 161 0.88 10.54 4.00
CA SER A 161 0.06 11.73 3.80
C SER A 161 0.37 12.80 4.85
N VAL A 162 0.73 14.00 4.44
CA VAL A 162 1.16 15.06 5.37
C VAL A 162 -0.04 15.87 5.86
N VAL A 163 -0.24 15.89 7.18
CA VAL A 163 -1.29 16.70 7.82
C VAL A 163 -0.90 18.19 7.75
N PRO A 164 -1.79 19.09 7.29
CA PRO A 164 -1.44 20.50 7.18
C PRO A 164 -1.08 21.17 8.53
N GLY A 165 0.07 21.83 8.57
CA GLY A 165 0.58 22.64 9.69
C GLY A 165 1.58 23.68 9.21
N ASP A 166 2.07 24.53 10.13
CA ASP A 166 3.21 25.42 9.88
C ASP A 166 4.51 24.60 9.80
N GLU A 167 4.60 23.54 10.60
CA GLU A 167 5.72 22.58 10.64
C GLU A 167 5.15 21.20 10.99
N VAL A 168 5.70 20.16 10.36
CA VAL A 168 5.29 18.77 10.57
C VAL A 168 6.53 17.90 10.70
N GLU A 169 6.68 17.26 11.83
CA GLU A 169 7.78 16.31 12.08
C GLU A 169 7.24 14.90 12.17
N LEU A 170 7.99 13.93 11.65
CA LEU A 170 7.60 12.53 11.68
C LEU A 170 8.33 11.78 12.81
N ASP A 171 7.57 11.40 13.83
CA ASP A 171 7.99 10.49 14.88
C ASP A 171 7.69 9.05 14.46
N CYS A 172 8.76 8.29 14.21
CA CYS A 172 8.70 6.90 13.78
C CYS A 172 8.73 5.89 14.92
N GLY A 173 8.65 6.32 16.19
CA GLY A 173 8.57 5.40 17.33
C GLY A 173 9.74 4.42 17.46
N GLY A 174 10.90 4.72 16.86
CA GLY A 174 12.09 3.86 16.88
C GLY A 174 12.22 2.89 15.71
N LEU A 175 11.37 2.99 14.67
CA LEU A 175 11.52 2.20 13.44
C LEU A 175 12.88 2.46 12.78
N THR A 176 13.60 1.39 12.44
CA THR A 176 15.01 1.47 12.00
C THR A 176 15.20 2.13 10.64
N TYR A 177 14.13 2.32 9.88
CA TYR A 177 14.17 2.95 8.56
C TYR A 177 13.71 4.42 8.56
N CYS A 178 13.36 4.99 9.72
CA CYS A 178 13.02 6.41 9.80
C CYS A 178 13.28 7.01 11.20
N SER A 179 14.25 6.45 11.91
CA SER A 179 14.84 7.03 13.13
C SER A 179 16.31 7.36 12.85
N SER A 180 16.92 8.22 13.66
CA SER A 180 18.31 8.66 13.47
C SER A 180 19.30 7.51 13.28
N GLY A 181 20.19 7.64 12.29
CA GLY A 181 21.13 6.57 11.86
C GLY A 181 20.46 5.40 11.15
N GLY A 182 19.20 5.56 10.73
CA GLY A 182 18.41 4.54 10.04
C GLY A 182 18.75 4.36 8.57
N THR A 183 17.98 3.50 7.90
CA THR A 183 18.16 3.17 6.47
C THR A 183 17.35 4.05 5.52
N GLY A 184 16.53 4.96 6.05
CA GLY A 184 15.56 5.74 5.29
C GLY A 184 16.19 6.77 4.38
N THR A 185 15.56 6.99 3.23
CA THR A 185 15.94 8.04 2.30
C THR A 185 14.68 8.77 1.82
N ALA A 186 14.59 10.07 2.11
CA ALA A 186 13.55 10.95 1.59
C ALA A 186 13.71 11.11 0.08
N LEU A 187 12.65 10.87 -0.67
CA LEU A 187 12.61 11.04 -2.12
C LEU A 187 12.02 12.41 -2.45
N GLU A 188 12.87 13.43 -2.48
CA GLU A 188 12.46 14.78 -2.87
C GLU A 188 12.53 14.96 -4.39
N ALA A 189 11.63 15.76 -4.95
CA ALA A 189 11.52 15.97 -6.40
C ALA A 189 12.81 16.51 -7.06
N SER A 190 13.75 17.05 -6.28
CA SER A 190 14.98 17.68 -6.76
C SER A 190 16.28 16.95 -6.40
N SER A 191 16.24 15.85 -5.64
CA SER A 191 17.45 15.09 -5.25
C SER A 191 17.53 13.75 -5.99
N SER A 192 18.47 13.66 -6.94
CA SER A 192 18.79 12.37 -7.59
C SER A 192 19.43 11.45 -6.56
N GLY A 193 18.71 10.41 -6.13
CA GLY A 193 19.15 9.44 -5.12
C GLY A 193 18.62 9.68 -3.71
N GLY A 194 17.84 10.75 -3.51
CA GLY A 194 17.21 11.09 -2.23
C GLY A 194 18.19 11.59 -1.15
N THR A 195 17.65 11.90 0.03
CA THR A 195 18.36 12.54 1.16
C THR A 195 18.17 11.68 2.42
N SER A 196 19.17 11.56 3.31
CA SER A 196 19.07 10.67 4.48
C SER A 196 17.95 11.12 5.41
N PHE A 197 17.09 10.20 5.85
CA PHE A 197 15.97 10.51 6.74
C PHE A 197 16.04 9.71 8.05
N PRO A 198 15.86 10.34 9.23
CA PRO A 198 15.51 11.75 9.44
C PRO A 198 16.72 12.70 9.51
N ASP A 199 17.95 12.20 9.54
CA ASP A 199 19.13 12.96 9.98
C ASP A 199 19.36 14.28 9.22
N ASP A 200 19.08 14.34 7.91
CA ASP A 200 19.26 15.58 7.12
C ASP A 200 18.05 16.54 7.22
N PHE A 201 16.97 16.13 7.89
CA PHE A 201 15.72 16.86 8.09
C PHE A 201 15.43 17.20 9.56
N ASP A 202 16.35 16.86 10.46
CA ASP A 202 16.25 17.03 11.90
C ASP A 202 17.16 18.20 12.35
N SER A 203 16.69 19.42 12.13
CA SER A 203 17.52 20.62 12.36
C SER A 203 17.69 20.99 13.84
N ASP A 204 16.79 20.52 14.71
CA ASP A 204 16.82 20.80 16.14
C ASP A 204 17.39 19.63 16.97
N GLY A 205 17.62 18.48 16.34
CA GLY A 205 18.33 17.32 16.89
C GLY A 205 17.46 16.49 17.84
N ASP A 206 16.14 16.51 17.67
CA ASP A 206 15.19 15.80 18.52
C ASP A 206 14.96 14.34 18.09
N GLY A 207 15.52 13.95 16.94
CA GLY A 207 15.43 12.63 16.32
C GLY A 207 14.29 12.50 15.31
N MET A 208 13.56 13.56 15.01
CA MET A 208 12.40 13.58 14.11
C MET A 208 12.69 14.46 12.88
N GLY A 209 12.43 13.91 11.69
CA GLY A 209 12.64 14.64 10.45
C GLY A 209 11.44 15.52 10.13
N THR A 210 11.67 16.77 9.76
CA THR A 210 10.64 17.64 9.17
C THR A 210 10.23 17.09 7.80
N ILE A 211 8.93 16.83 7.62
CA ILE A 211 8.34 16.36 6.36
C ILE A 211 7.52 17.45 5.68
N THR A 212 7.56 17.49 4.35
CA THR A 212 6.77 18.41 3.54
C THR A 212 5.93 17.64 2.54
N ALA A 213 4.68 18.08 2.35
CA ALA A 213 3.78 17.50 1.36
C ALA A 213 4.32 17.72 -0.06
N GLY A 214 4.52 16.64 -0.81
CA GLY A 214 4.78 16.67 -2.23
C GLY A 214 3.53 17.05 -3.06
N PRO A 215 3.63 17.04 -4.40
CA PRO A 215 2.52 17.42 -5.29
C PRO A 215 1.24 16.60 -5.10
N THR A 216 1.35 15.36 -4.64
CA THR A 216 0.23 14.44 -4.37
C THR A 216 -0.33 14.59 -2.95
N GLY A 217 0.30 15.40 -2.10
CA GLY A 217 -0.07 15.62 -0.70
C GLY A 217 0.65 14.70 0.29
N ASP A 218 1.62 13.93 -0.17
CA ASP A 218 2.38 12.95 0.61
C ASP A 218 3.89 13.24 0.60
N PHE A 219 4.55 12.76 1.63
CA PHE A 219 6.00 12.64 1.73
C PHE A 219 6.41 11.23 1.29
N GLN A 220 7.46 11.13 0.47
CA GLN A 220 7.92 9.86 -0.08
C GLN A 220 9.20 9.41 0.63
N LEU A 221 9.16 8.22 1.21
CA LEU A 221 10.29 7.62 1.93
C LEU A 221 10.67 6.29 1.28
N LEU A 222 11.86 6.19 0.70
CA LEU A 222 12.48 4.89 0.46
C LEU A 222 12.94 4.32 1.79
N THR A 223 12.45 3.14 2.15
CA THR A 223 12.70 2.60 3.50
C THR A 223 14.14 2.10 3.67
N GLY A 224 14.74 1.51 2.64
CA GLY A 224 16.00 0.77 2.79
C GLY A 224 15.90 -0.40 3.78
N ALA A 225 14.68 -0.80 4.15
CA ALA A 225 14.43 -1.80 5.17
C ALA A 225 14.53 -3.22 4.60
N THR A 226 15.05 -4.13 5.41
CA THR A 226 14.92 -5.57 5.14
C THR A 226 13.58 -6.09 5.62
N PHE A 227 13.20 -7.30 5.18
CA PHE A 227 11.91 -7.90 5.53
C PHE A 227 11.62 -7.92 7.04
N ASP A 228 12.62 -8.18 7.88
CA ASP A 228 12.41 -8.30 9.34
C ASP A 228 12.34 -6.92 10.04
N ARG A 229 12.34 -5.82 9.28
CA ARG A 229 12.35 -4.43 9.77
C ARG A 229 11.20 -3.59 9.25
N LEU A 230 10.33 -4.15 8.41
CA LEU A 230 9.18 -3.48 7.83
C LEU A 230 7.99 -4.43 7.94
N ASP A 231 7.05 -4.09 8.81
CA ASP A 231 5.96 -4.97 9.17
C ASP A 231 4.60 -4.25 9.11
N ALA A 232 3.56 -5.05 8.91
CA ALA A 232 2.20 -4.60 9.19
C ALA A 232 2.10 -4.18 10.66
N GLY A 233 1.55 -3.00 10.91
CA GLY A 233 1.44 -2.44 12.26
C GLY A 233 2.51 -1.41 12.61
N ASP A 234 3.49 -1.16 11.73
CA ASP A 234 4.47 -0.09 11.95
C ASP A 234 3.75 1.25 12.11
N THR A 235 4.00 1.92 13.24
CA THR A 235 3.25 3.12 13.67
C THR A 235 4.04 4.39 13.44
N PHE A 236 3.32 5.44 13.05
CA PHE A 236 3.86 6.76 12.78
C PHE A 236 3.05 7.81 13.52
N ILE A 237 3.71 8.87 13.96
CA ILE A 237 3.06 10.04 14.55
C ILE A 237 3.59 11.28 13.86
N GLU A 238 2.71 12.02 13.21
CA GLU A 238 3.03 13.38 12.78
C GLU A 238 2.82 14.35 13.94
N ARG A 239 3.89 15.05 14.31
CA ARG A 239 3.84 16.20 15.21
C ARG A 239 3.59 17.45 14.40
N VAL A 240 2.34 17.90 14.43
CA VAL A 240 1.88 19.04 13.63
C VAL A 240 1.86 20.27 14.51
N THR A 241 2.74 21.22 14.21
CA THR A 241 2.79 22.53 14.84
C THR A 241 1.99 23.53 13.98
N ALA A 242 1.03 24.22 14.59
CA ALA A 242 0.30 25.33 13.97
C ALA A 242 0.12 26.47 14.97
N GLY A 243 0.74 27.62 14.67
CA GLY A 243 0.92 28.72 15.61
C GLY A 243 1.74 28.29 16.82
N SER A 244 1.16 28.40 18.02
CA SER A 244 1.81 28.04 19.28
C SER A 244 1.39 26.66 19.83
N ARG A 245 0.75 25.83 19.01
CA ARG A 245 0.22 24.54 19.42
C ARG A 245 0.79 23.42 18.57
N THR A 246 1.22 22.37 19.24
CA THR A 246 1.60 21.10 18.61
C THR A 246 0.58 20.04 18.96
N LEU A 247 0.20 19.23 17.97
CA LEU A 247 -0.67 18.06 18.15
C LEU A 247 0.00 16.82 17.57
N ALA A 248 -0.41 15.66 18.05
CA ALA A 248 -0.03 14.37 17.48
C ALA A 248 -1.15 13.84 16.57
N ALA A 249 -0.80 13.48 15.34
CA ALA A 249 -1.66 12.79 14.39
C ALA A 249 -1.08 11.38 14.16
N PRO A 250 -1.72 10.31 14.68
CA PRO A 250 -1.24 8.96 14.51
C PRO A 250 -1.64 8.36 13.15
N GLY A 251 -0.85 7.39 12.70
CA GLY A 251 -1.16 6.48 11.62
C GLY A 251 -0.40 5.17 11.73
N MET A 252 -0.76 4.21 10.88
CA MET A 252 -0.17 2.89 10.85
C MET A 252 -0.04 2.37 9.42
N LEU A 253 1.04 1.64 9.16
CA LEU A 253 1.17 0.86 7.94
C LEU A 253 0.30 -0.40 8.05
N ALA A 254 -0.75 -0.50 7.23
CA ALA A 254 -1.64 -1.67 7.24
C ALA A 254 -0.89 -2.95 6.83
N TYR A 255 -0.05 -2.86 5.80
CA TYR A 255 0.90 -3.89 5.39
C TYR A 255 1.96 -3.29 4.46
N ALA A 256 3.08 -4.01 4.30
CA ALA A 256 4.00 -3.79 3.19
C ALA A 256 3.77 -4.82 2.08
N PHE A 257 3.78 -4.40 0.82
CA PHE A 257 3.91 -5.32 -0.30
C PHE A 257 5.25 -6.03 -0.23
N THR A 258 5.25 -7.32 -0.57
CA THR A 258 6.48 -8.15 -0.61
C THR A 258 6.72 -8.77 -1.98
N SER A 259 5.77 -8.55 -2.87
CA SER A 259 5.78 -8.97 -4.27
C SER A 259 4.93 -8.00 -5.07
N THR A 260 5.13 -8.05 -6.38
CA THR A 260 4.39 -7.29 -7.39
C THR A 260 3.30 -8.18 -8.01
N PRO A 261 2.30 -7.59 -8.71
CA PRO A 261 1.52 -8.39 -9.66
C PRO A 261 2.49 -9.06 -10.63
N ALA A 262 2.39 -10.37 -10.81
CA ALA A 262 3.39 -11.13 -11.56
C ALA A 262 2.76 -11.74 -12.80
N VAL A 263 3.07 -11.22 -13.98
CA VAL A 263 2.63 -11.78 -15.25
C VAL A 263 3.17 -13.20 -15.40
N THR A 264 2.26 -14.13 -15.62
CA THR A 264 2.54 -15.55 -15.87
C THR A 264 2.40 -15.90 -17.35
N ALA A 265 1.59 -15.13 -18.08
CA ALA A 265 1.47 -15.25 -19.52
C ALA A 265 0.92 -13.97 -20.13
N TRP A 266 1.25 -13.74 -21.40
CA TRP A 266 0.62 -12.70 -22.21
C TRP A 266 0.48 -13.15 -23.67
N SER A 267 -0.39 -12.48 -24.43
CA SER A 267 -0.52 -12.66 -25.87
C SER A 267 -0.95 -11.35 -26.53
N ASP A 268 -0.59 -11.17 -27.79
CA ASP A 268 -1.22 -10.19 -28.68
C ASP A 268 -2.33 -10.84 -29.54
N ASP A 269 -3.22 -9.99 -30.05
CA ASP A 269 -4.32 -10.43 -30.92
C ASP A 269 -3.92 -10.54 -32.40
N ALA A 270 -2.69 -10.17 -32.76
CA ALA A 270 -2.16 -10.21 -34.12
C ALA A 270 -1.65 -11.61 -34.54
N GLY A 271 -1.18 -12.43 -33.58
CA GLY A 271 -0.57 -13.74 -33.85
C GLY A 271 -0.93 -14.88 -32.88
N ALA A 272 -1.72 -14.62 -31.83
CA ALA A 272 -2.37 -15.58 -30.91
C ALA A 272 -1.48 -16.70 -30.31
N SER A 273 -0.16 -16.56 -30.28
CA SER A 273 0.70 -17.45 -29.50
C SER A 273 0.89 -16.87 -28.11
N THR A 274 0.45 -17.61 -27.08
CA THR A 274 0.64 -17.22 -25.69
C THR A 274 2.10 -17.38 -25.29
N THR A 275 2.73 -16.27 -24.88
CA THR A 275 4.05 -16.26 -24.26
C THR A 275 3.88 -16.54 -22.77
N SER A 276 4.50 -17.63 -22.28
CA SER A 276 4.52 -17.94 -20.85
C SER A 276 5.75 -17.33 -20.19
N VAL A 277 5.57 -16.84 -18.96
CA VAL A 277 6.62 -16.27 -18.12
C VAL A 277 6.83 -17.19 -16.92
N SER A 278 8.08 -17.59 -16.69
CA SER A 278 8.48 -18.39 -15.55
C SER A 278 9.39 -17.57 -14.63
N TYR A 279 9.29 -17.82 -13.33
CA TYR A 279 10.04 -17.10 -12.30
C TYR A 279 11.03 -18.05 -11.60
N PRO A 280 12.23 -17.57 -11.22
CA PRO A 280 12.77 -16.23 -11.49
C PRO A 280 12.96 -15.98 -12.99
N VAL A 281 12.80 -14.72 -13.39
CA VAL A 281 12.87 -14.31 -14.80
C VAL A 281 14.32 -14.10 -15.19
N ASP A 282 14.75 -14.70 -16.30
CA ASP A 282 16.07 -14.43 -16.87
C ASP A 282 16.05 -13.13 -17.69
N ALA A 283 17.17 -12.40 -17.73
CA ALA A 283 17.30 -11.15 -18.50
C ALA A 283 17.00 -11.30 -20.00
N SER A 284 17.11 -12.52 -20.56
CA SER A 284 16.74 -12.85 -21.94
C SER A 284 15.26 -13.20 -22.13
N THR A 285 14.44 -13.19 -21.08
CA THR A 285 13.00 -13.45 -21.20
C THR A 285 12.32 -12.28 -21.92
N PRO A 286 11.46 -12.51 -22.94
CA PRO A 286 10.70 -11.44 -23.57
C PRO A 286 9.86 -10.66 -22.56
N GLY A 287 9.96 -9.33 -22.61
CA GLY A 287 9.24 -8.42 -21.72
C GLY A 287 10.12 -7.75 -20.67
N THR A 288 11.38 -8.18 -20.53
CA THR A 288 12.36 -7.52 -19.65
C THR A 288 12.92 -6.25 -20.28
N THR A 289 13.56 -5.41 -19.47
CA THR A 289 14.19 -4.18 -19.97
C THR A 289 15.26 -4.49 -21.02
N SER A 290 16.03 -5.56 -20.84
CA SER A 290 17.10 -5.97 -21.75
C SER A 290 16.63 -6.79 -22.96
N ASN A 291 15.44 -7.38 -22.91
CA ASN A 291 14.84 -8.10 -24.02
C ASN A 291 13.35 -7.74 -24.17
N PRO A 292 13.04 -6.59 -24.78
CA PRO A 292 11.67 -6.19 -25.04
C PRO A 292 10.88 -7.28 -25.77
N ALA A 293 9.64 -7.52 -25.36
CA ALA A 293 8.75 -8.44 -26.05
C ALA A 293 8.27 -7.83 -27.37
N GLU A 294 8.34 -8.60 -28.46
CA GLU A 294 7.81 -8.19 -29.76
C GLU A 294 6.28 -8.31 -29.75
N VAL A 295 5.61 -7.27 -30.26
CA VAL A 295 4.15 -7.24 -30.43
C VAL A 295 3.78 -6.59 -31.76
N GLU A 296 2.66 -7.06 -32.31
CA GLU A 296 2.14 -6.60 -33.59
C GLU A 296 0.74 -6.00 -33.44
N ALA A 297 0.43 -5.02 -34.29
CA ALA A 297 -0.94 -4.55 -34.42
C ALA A 297 -1.82 -5.61 -35.10
N GLY A 298 -3.03 -5.79 -34.56
CA GLY A 298 -4.06 -6.62 -35.16
C GLY A 298 -4.55 -6.09 -36.51
N SER A 299 -5.49 -6.81 -37.13
CA SER A 299 -6.00 -6.46 -38.46
C SER A 299 -6.73 -5.10 -38.54
N ASP A 300 -7.17 -4.57 -37.39
CA ASP A 300 -7.77 -3.24 -37.22
C ASP A 300 -6.75 -2.14 -36.92
N GLY A 301 -5.46 -2.49 -36.81
CA GLY A 301 -4.36 -1.57 -36.50
C GLY A 301 -4.13 -1.32 -35.01
N HIS A 302 -4.87 -2.00 -34.12
CA HIS A 302 -4.72 -1.86 -32.68
C HIS A 302 -3.72 -2.87 -32.10
N VAL A 303 -2.90 -2.44 -31.13
CA VAL A 303 -2.06 -3.36 -30.36
C VAL A 303 -2.82 -3.73 -29.09
N VAL A 304 -3.40 -4.92 -29.07
CA VAL A 304 -4.21 -5.42 -27.96
C VAL A 304 -3.45 -6.53 -27.25
N LEU A 305 -3.27 -6.39 -25.93
CA LEU A 305 -2.52 -7.34 -25.10
C LEU A 305 -3.41 -7.96 -24.04
N THR A 306 -3.43 -9.28 -23.99
CA THR A 306 -4.10 -10.03 -22.92
C THR A 306 -3.06 -10.54 -21.93
N PHE A 307 -3.21 -10.19 -20.65
CA PHE A 307 -2.32 -10.59 -19.56
C PHE A 307 -3.01 -11.58 -18.63
N THR A 308 -2.27 -12.60 -18.19
CA THR A 308 -2.61 -13.45 -17.06
C THR A 308 -1.56 -13.30 -15.97
N LEU A 309 -1.97 -12.97 -14.75
CA LEU A 309 -1.04 -12.68 -13.66
C LEU A 309 -1.47 -13.26 -12.32
N TRP A 310 -0.50 -13.44 -11.42
CA TRP A 310 -0.75 -13.66 -9.99
C TRP A 310 -0.88 -12.34 -9.26
N ARG A 311 -1.77 -12.32 -8.26
CA ARG A 311 -1.93 -11.18 -7.34
C ARG A 311 -0.60 -10.90 -6.60
N PRO A 312 -0.33 -9.65 -6.20
CA PRO A 312 0.73 -9.38 -5.24
C PRO A 312 0.38 -9.98 -3.87
N GLN A 313 1.41 -10.18 -3.05
CA GLN A 313 1.30 -10.76 -1.71
C GLN A 313 1.90 -9.86 -0.64
N ARG A 314 1.35 -10.05 0.56
CA ARG A 314 1.87 -9.53 1.83
C ARG A 314 2.17 -10.68 2.79
N PRO A 315 2.98 -10.44 3.84
CA PRO A 315 3.07 -11.33 4.98
C PRO A 315 1.72 -11.52 5.65
N ARG A 316 1.64 -12.60 6.41
CA ARG A 316 0.47 -12.96 7.20
C ARG A 316 0.02 -11.83 8.14
N ILE A 317 -1.26 -11.47 8.06
CA ILE A 317 -2.03 -10.89 9.17
C ILE A 317 -3.14 -11.90 9.47
N ALA A 318 -3.28 -12.31 10.73
CA ALA A 318 -4.34 -13.22 11.14
C ALA A 318 -5.72 -12.64 10.75
N PRO A 319 -6.70 -13.44 10.33
CA PRO A 319 -6.82 -14.88 10.59
C PRO A 319 -6.32 -15.81 9.49
N VAL A 320 -5.81 -15.30 8.37
CA VAL A 320 -5.32 -16.18 7.28
C VAL A 320 -4.10 -16.97 7.79
N GLU A 321 -4.16 -18.30 7.74
CA GLU A 321 -3.11 -19.20 8.23
C GLU A 321 -2.15 -19.61 7.10
N ALA A 322 -1.53 -18.62 6.45
CA ALA A 322 -0.53 -18.83 5.41
C ALA A 322 0.66 -17.89 5.63
N ARG A 323 1.87 -18.27 5.16
CA ARG A 323 3.03 -17.37 5.21
C ARG A 323 2.82 -16.14 4.34
N TRP A 324 2.27 -16.36 3.15
CA TRP A 324 1.96 -15.35 2.14
C TRP A 324 0.47 -15.35 1.85
N VAL A 325 -0.08 -14.15 1.75
CA VAL A 325 -1.51 -13.92 1.47
C VAL A 325 -1.60 -13.21 0.14
N ASP A 326 -2.33 -13.79 -0.82
CA ASP A 326 -2.76 -13.08 -2.03
C ASP A 326 -3.68 -11.95 -1.60
N ILE A 327 -3.31 -10.72 -1.95
CA ILE A 327 -4.08 -9.54 -1.57
C ILE A 327 -5.26 -9.42 -2.54
N GLY A 328 -6.46 -9.56 -1.98
CA GLY A 328 -7.72 -9.37 -2.71
C GLY A 328 -8.12 -7.89 -2.76
N GLY A 329 -9.19 -7.57 -3.48
CA GLY A 329 -9.76 -6.21 -3.45
C GLY A 329 -8.93 -5.12 -4.15
N LEU A 330 -7.80 -5.45 -4.79
CA LEU A 330 -6.98 -4.47 -5.49
C LEU A 330 -7.60 -4.03 -6.82
N GLY A 331 -7.36 -2.80 -7.22
CA GLY A 331 -7.62 -2.29 -8.56
C GLY A 331 -6.43 -2.54 -9.47
N TYR A 332 -6.67 -3.06 -10.66
CA TYR A 332 -5.65 -3.31 -11.68
C TYR A 332 -5.76 -2.30 -12.80
N SER A 333 -4.65 -1.64 -13.12
CA SER A 333 -4.57 -0.65 -14.19
C SER A 333 -3.23 -0.73 -14.91
N VAL A 334 -3.16 -0.12 -16.08
CA VAL A 334 -1.90 0.06 -16.82
C VAL A 334 -1.51 1.53 -16.71
N ASP A 335 -0.25 1.80 -16.39
CA ASP A 335 0.31 3.15 -16.30
C ASP A 335 1.49 3.29 -17.26
N VAL A 336 1.41 4.26 -18.16
CA VAL A 336 2.41 4.56 -19.19
C VAL A 336 3.02 5.93 -18.88
N PRO A 337 4.01 6.01 -17.97
CA PRO A 337 4.54 7.29 -17.52
C PRO A 337 5.39 8.00 -18.57
N ASN A 338 6.00 7.25 -19.50
CA ASN A 338 6.90 7.77 -20.54
C ASN A 338 6.35 7.43 -21.92
N ALA A 339 6.58 8.31 -22.89
CA ALA A 339 6.21 8.05 -24.27
C ALA A 339 7.06 6.90 -24.87
N PRO A 340 6.56 6.20 -25.91
CA PRO A 340 7.37 5.27 -26.70
C PRO A 340 8.70 5.89 -27.15
N GLY A 341 9.74 5.08 -27.24
CA GLY A 341 11.11 5.53 -27.50
C GLY A 341 11.78 6.25 -26.30
N GLY A 342 11.06 6.45 -25.20
CA GLY A 342 11.60 6.95 -23.93
C GLY A 342 11.81 8.47 -23.84
N THR A 343 11.38 9.24 -24.85
CA THR A 343 11.50 10.71 -24.83
C THR A 343 10.14 11.37 -24.59
N GLY A 344 10.03 12.09 -23.47
CA GLY A 344 8.79 12.79 -23.08
C GLY A 344 7.84 11.95 -22.23
N SER A 345 6.70 12.57 -21.88
CA SER A 345 5.70 11.97 -21.01
C SER A 345 4.71 11.10 -21.79
N GLY A 346 4.37 9.94 -21.24
CA GLY A 346 3.28 9.12 -21.75
C GLY A 346 1.92 9.65 -21.29
N PRO A 347 0.82 8.96 -21.62
CA PRO A 347 -0.53 9.34 -21.18
C PRO A 347 -0.74 9.19 -19.67
N GLY A 348 0.17 8.51 -18.94
CA GLY A 348 -0.03 8.11 -17.55
C GLY A 348 -0.96 6.91 -17.46
N ILE A 349 -1.87 6.92 -16.47
CA ILE A 349 -2.83 5.83 -16.26
C ILE A 349 -3.76 5.72 -17.48
N CYS A 350 -3.81 4.53 -18.08
CA CYS A 350 -4.73 4.21 -19.16
C CYS A 350 -6.18 4.40 -18.72
N ALA A 351 -7.01 4.98 -19.60
CA ALA A 351 -8.43 5.12 -19.34
C ALA A 351 -9.11 3.75 -19.23
N GLY A 352 -10.12 3.63 -18.36
CA GLY A 352 -10.83 2.36 -18.14
C GLY A 352 -11.48 1.78 -19.39
N SER A 353 -11.79 2.61 -20.40
CA SER A 353 -12.31 2.18 -21.70
C SER A 353 -11.31 1.36 -22.53
N SER A 354 -10.02 1.47 -22.25
CA SER A 354 -8.97 0.65 -22.89
C SER A 354 -8.81 -0.72 -22.23
N LEU A 355 -9.47 -0.97 -21.11
CA LEU A 355 -9.39 -2.22 -20.36
C LEU A 355 -10.65 -3.05 -20.60
N SER A 356 -10.47 -4.37 -20.70
CA SER A 356 -11.58 -5.32 -20.71
C SER A 356 -11.24 -6.60 -19.96
N GLU A 357 -12.26 -7.21 -19.38
CA GLU A 357 -12.12 -8.40 -18.55
C GLU A 357 -13.11 -9.50 -18.92
N SER A 358 -12.64 -10.74 -18.87
CA SER A 358 -13.49 -11.95 -18.87
C SER A 358 -13.34 -12.77 -17.60
N ASP A 359 -12.41 -12.39 -16.71
CA ASP A 359 -12.18 -13.06 -15.44
C ASP A 359 -13.35 -12.79 -14.47
N PRO A 360 -13.95 -13.83 -13.87
CA PRO A 360 -15.10 -13.68 -12.96
C PRO A 360 -14.76 -12.92 -11.67
N SER A 361 -13.48 -12.77 -11.34
CA SER A 361 -13.00 -12.03 -10.18
C SER A 361 -12.87 -10.54 -10.45
N LEU A 362 -12.86 -10.10 -11.71
CA LEU A 362 -12.66 -8.70 -12.07
C LEU A 362 -13.99 -8.00 -12.41
N VAL A 363 -14.02 -6.69 -12.16
CA VAL A 363 -15.09 -5.80 -12.65
C VAL A 363 -14.53 -4.41 -12.96
N ALA A 364 -14.95 -3.83 -14.07
CA ALA A 364 -14.69 -2.42 -14.38
C ALA A 364 -15.08 -1.47 -13.23
N ALA A 365 -14.18 -0.56 -12.87
CA ALA A 365 -14.34 0.38 -11.76
C ALA A 365 -13.59 1.69 -12.02
N GLY A 366 -14.12 2.55 -12.89
CA GLY A 366 -13.42 3.77 -13.32
C GLY A 366 -12.24 3.41 -14.25
N ASP A 367 -11.07 3.97 -14.01
CA ASP A 367 -9.85 3.71 -14.81
C ASP A 367 -9.06 2.47 -14.36
N GLN A 368 -9.77 1.42 -13.93
CA GLN A 368 -9.18 0.18 -13.44
C GLN A 368 -10.19 -0.98 -13.44
N LEU A 369 -9.65 -2.18 -13.30
CA LEU A 369 -10.40 -3.42 -13.06
C LEU A 369 -10.26 -3.81 -11.59
N ARG A 370 -11.37 -3.80 -10.86
CA ARG A 370 -11.40 -4.13 -9.44
C ARG A 370 -11.51 -5.63 -9.23
N ASP A 371 -10.58 -6.20 -8.46
CA ASP A 371 -10.67 -7.56 -7.97
C ASP A 371 -11.71 -7.68 -6.85
N ARG A 372 -12.56 -8.70 -6.98
CA ARG A 372 -13.62 -9.06 -6.03
C ARG A 372 -13.22 -10.23 -5.14
N ALA A 373 -12.08 -10.87 -5.40
CA ALA A 373 -11.59 -11.90 -4.51
C ALA A 373 -11.22 -11.29 -3.16
N PRO A 374 -11.49 -11.98 -2.04
CA PRO A 374 -10.98 -11.60 -0.74
C PRO A 374 -9.51 -12.03 -0.59
N ASP A 375 -8.89 -11.55 0.47
CA ASP A 375 -7.61 -12.09 0.95
C ASP A 375 -7.70 -13.60 1.19
N ARG A 376 -6.70 -14.32 0.69
CA ARG A 376 -6.61 -15.78 0.82
C ARG A 376 -5.17 -16.26 0.77
N ALA A 377 -4.93 -17.49 1.21
CA ALA A 377 -3.61 -18.10 1.12
C ALA A 377 -3.11 -18.08 -0.34
N ALA A 378 -1.83 -17.72 -0.51
CA ALA A 378 -1.21 -17.67 -1.83
C ALA A 378 -1.34 -19.01 -2.57
N SER A 379 -1.82 -18.99 -3.81
CA SER A 379 -1.87 -20.17 -4.69
C SER A 379 -1.59 -19.80 -6.14
N ALA A 380 -0.78 -20.62 -6.82
CA ALA A 380 -0.51 -20.50 -8.24
C ALA A 380 -1.76 -20.66 -9.13
N SER A 381 -2.85 -21.23 -8.59
CA SER A 381 -4.14 -21.30 -9.27
C SER A 381 -4.97 -20.02 -9.17
N HIS A 382 -4.57 -19.04 -8.36
CA HIS A 382 -5.27 -17.77 -8.18
C HIS A 382 -4.78 -16.71 -9.17
N THR A 383 -4.98 -16.97 -10.45
CA THR A 383 -4.69 -15.98 -11.49
C THR A 383 -5.81 -14.95 -11.60
N ILE A 384 -5.50 -13.86 -12.29
CA ILE A 384 -6.49 -13.00 -12.95
C ILE A 384 -6.07 -12.79 -14.40
N THR A 385 -7.05 -12.62 -15.29
CA THR A 385 -6.81 -12.33 -16.70
C THR A 385 -7.59 -11.12 -17.17
N PHE A 386 -6.92 -10.20 -17.86
CA PHE A 386 -7.57 -9.05 -18.50
C PHE A 386 -6.82 -8.61 -19.75
N THR A 387 -7.47 -7.81 -20.56
CA THR A 387 -6.98 -7.31 -21.84
C THR A 387 -6.87 -5.78 -21.78
N VAL A 388 -5.83 -5.25 -22.41
CA VAL A 388 -5.62 -3.82 -22.61
C VAL A 388 -5.44 -3.54 -24.11
N ASP A 389 -6.17 -2.57 -24.61
CA ASP A 389 -5.89 -1.95 -25.89
C ASP A 389 -4.85 -0.85 -25.68
N MET A 390 -3.60 -1.14 -26.04
CA MET A 390 -2.50 -0.21 -25.87
C MET A 390 -2.60 0.98 -26.82
N THR A 391 -3.21 0.81 -27.99
CA THR A 391 -3.45 1.91 -28.93
C THR A 391 -4.44 2.91 -28.33
N ASP A 392 -5.55 2.44 -27.78
CA ASP A 392 -6.52 3.30 -27.09
C ASP A 392 -5.96 3.90 -25.80
N CYS A 393 -5.14 3.16 -25.04
CA CYS A 393 -4.47 3.71 -23.87
C CYS A 393 -3.55 4.89 -24.22
N LEU A 394 -2.74 4.74 -25.28
CA LEU A 394 -1.81 5.77 -25.73
C LEU A 394 -2.54 7.00 -26.30
N GLY A 395 -3.73 6.82 -26.86
CA GLY A 395 -4.57 7.88 -27.38
C GLY A 395 -3.87 8.64 -28.51
N THR A 396 -3.41 9.86 -28.23
CA THR A 396 -2.68 10.69 -29.21
C THR A 396 -1.17 10.45 -29.24
N THR A 397 -0.64 9.70 -28.27
CA THR A 397 0.79 9.36 -28.23
C THR A 397 1.05 8.25 -29.24
N SER A 398 1.92 8.51 -30.23
CA SER A 398 2.27 7.50 -31.24
C SER A 398 3.16 6.41 -30.64
N TRP A 399 2.96 5.17 -31.10
CA TRP A 399 3.87 4.05 -30.90
C TRP A 399 4.18 3.44 -32.26
N ASP A 400 5.28 3.90 -32.86
CA ASP A 400 5.65 3.52 -34.21
C ASP A 400 6.44 2.20 -34.23
N VAL A 401 6.50 1.56 -35.40
CA VAL A 401 7.26 0.30 -35.58
C VAL A 401 8.74 0.53 -35.26
N GLY A 402 9.30 -0.36 -34.45
CA GLY A 402 10.67 -0.30 -33.94
C GLY A 402 10.83 0.47 -32.63
N GLU A 403 9.79 1.16 -32.15
CA GLU A 403 9.85 1.87 -30.87
C GLU A 403 9.57 0.94 -29.69
N THR A 404 10.33 1.14 -28.62
CA THR A 404 10.12 0.46 -27.34
C THR A 404 9.12 1.24 -26.48
N LEU A 405 8.17 0.54 -25.88
CA LEU A 405 7.27 1.05 -24.86
C LEU A 405 7.50 0.30 -23.55
N SER A 406 7.67 1.04 -22.46
CA SER A 406 7.67 0.47 -21.10
C SER A 406 6.49 1.03 -20.32
N PHE A 407 5.77 0.14 -19.66
CA PHE A 407 4.61 0.49 -18.84
C PHE A 407 4.55 -0.37 -17.60
N ASP A 408 3.76 0.06 -16.63
CA ASP A 408 3.56 -0.65 -15.38
C ASP A 408 2.18 -1.31 -15.37
N LEU A 409 2.15 -2.62 -15.09
CA LEU A 409 0.95 -3.27 -14.62
C LEU A 409 0.84 -3.03 -13.12
N GLN A 410 -0.12 -2.18 -12.73
CA GLN A 410 -0.31 -1.76 -11.35
C GLN A 410 -1.41 -2.56 -10.68
N ALA A 411 -1.21 -2.87 -9.40
CA ALA A 411 -2.20 -3.39 -8.47
C ALA A 411 -2.24 -2.44 -7.27
N ARG A 412 -3.34 -1.70 -7.14
CA ARG A 412 -3.44 -0.56 -6.22
C ARG A 412 -4.66 -0.62 -5.31
N THR A 413 -4.53 -0.01 -4.14
CA THR A 413 -5.67 0.27 -3.27
C THR A 413 -6.37 1.55 -3.73
N ARG A 414 -7.55 1.82 -3.19
CA ARG A 414 -8.25 3.08 -3.47
C ARG A 414 -7.49 4.28 -2.86
N ASP A 415 -6.83 4.05 -1.74
CA ASP A 415 -6.29 5.12 -0.91
C ASP A 415 -4.85 5.49 -1.25
N GLY A 416 -4.05 4.58 -1.82
CA GLY A 416 -2.75 4.95 -2.39
C GLY A 416 -1.68 3.87 -2.44
N ASP A 417 -1.88 2.69 -1.83
CA ASP A 417 -0.91 1.59 -1.91
C ASP A 417 -0.79 1.13 -3.37
N ASN A 418 0.43 0.90 -3.84
CA ASN A 418 0.69 0.53 -5.24
C ASN A 418 1.80 -0.52 -5.38
N ALA A 419 1.46 -1.71 -5.87
CA ALA A 419 2.43 -2.68 -6.33
C ALA A 419 2.44 -2.72 -7.86
N ALA A 420 3.61 -2.66 -8.48
CA ALA A 420 3.72 -2.55 -9.94
C ALA A 420 4.81 -3.45 -10.52
N GLN A 421 4.49 -4.15 -11.61
CA GLN A 421 5.48 -4.82 -12.45
C GLN A 421 5.65 -4.04 -13.75
N LYS A 422 6.89 -3.61 -14.02
CA LYS A 422 7.23 -2.96 -15.28
C LYS A 422 7.49 -4.02 -16.35
N LEU A 423 6.89 -3.82 -17.52
CA LEU A 423 7.12 -4.61 -18.72
C LEU A 423 7.63 -3.71 -19.84
N THR A 424 8.38 -4.30 -20.77
CA THR A 424 8.93 -3.60 -21.92
C THR A 424 8.60 -4.36 -23.20
N PHE A 425 8.01 -3.66 -24.16
CA PHE A 425 7.57 -4.18 -25.44
C PHE A 425 8.15 -3.37 -26.59
N VAL A 426 8.29 -3.97 -27.77
CA VAL A 426 8.66 -3.29 -29.02
C VAL A 426 7.63 -3.62 -30.08
N ARG A 427 7.18 -2.59 -30.81
CA ARG A 427 6.24 -2.80 -31.92
C ARG A 427 6.98 -3.28 -33.15
N THR A 428 6.61 -4.44 -33.69
CA THR A 428 7.27 -5.03 -34.88
C THR A 428 6.44 -4.90 -36.16
N ALA A 429 5.11 -4.71 -36.05
CA ALA A 429 4.21 -4.46 -37.18
C ALA A 429 3.08 -3.48 -36.84
#